data_AF-A0A484F9K4-F1
#
_entry.id   AF-A0A484F9K4-F1
#
_cell.length_a   1.000
_cell.length_b   1.000
_cell.length_c   1.000
_cell.angle_alpha   90.00
_cell.angle_beta   90.00
_cell.angle_gamma   90.00
#
_symmetry.space_group_name_H-M   'P 1'
#
loop_
_entity.id
_entity.type
_entity.pdbx_description
1 polymer ?
#
loop_
_entity_poly.entity_id
_entity_poly.type
_entity_poly.pdbx_seq_one_letter_code
_entity_poly.pdbx_strand_id
1 'polypeptide(L)'
;MKDEDVIKGIVELLKGINNSAAELVGSGKLEEAVKMYELGEQTSLKFYYADGAFTNRLYIAKIHIMEENFEAAADCLDRLSEYDSVQNAERELAIFYKEAGMILLKAGMEMEAAGNLTGALRLFEKIQPYLNKKRADVVEKEIIMLKAKVGAGVGANST
;
A
#
# COMPACT_ATOMS: atom_id res chain seq x y z
N MET A 1 -18.93 32.89 10.87
CA MET A 1 -18.03 32.34 9.84
C MET A 1 -18.78 31.17 9.25
N LYS A 2 -19.09 31.23 7.94
CA LYS A 2 -19.96 30.22 7.31
C LYS A 2 -19.09 29.00 7.02
N ASP A 3 -19.63 27.79 7.22
CA ASP A 3 -18.90 26.52 7.10
C ASP A 3 -18.11 26.36 5.79
N GLU A 4 -18.52 27.06 4.73
CA GLU A 4 -17.84 27.14 3.44
C GLU A 4 -16.42 27.73 3.52
N ASP A 5 -16.17 28.75 4.34
CA ASP A 5 -14.84 29.36 4.48
C ASP A 5 -13.86 28.41 5.16
N VAL A 6 -14.36 27.62 6.11
CA VAL A 6 -13.59 26.60 6.84
C VAL A 6 -13.24 25.45 5.89
N ILE A 7 -14.20 24.95 5.12
CA ILE A 7 -13.97 23.89 4.13
C ILE A 7 -12.96 24.34 3.09
N LYS A 8 -13.07 25.58 2.58
CA LYS A 8 -12.12 26.13 1.61
C LYS A 8 -10.70 26.20 2.19
N GLY A 9 -10.55 26.65 3.43
CA GLY A 9 -9.25 26.69 4.10
C GLY A 9 -8.62 25.30 4.28
N ILE A 10 -9.43 24.28 4.57
CA ILE A 10 -8.97 22.89 4.68
C ILE A 10 -8.49 22.36 3.33
N VAL A 11 -9.23 22.62 2.25
CA VAL A 11 -8.85 22.20 0.89
C VAL A 11 -7.54 22.86 0.46
N GLU A 12 -7.35 24.15 0.76
CA GLU A 12 -6.10 24.87 0.47
C GLU A 12 -4.92 24.31 1.28
N LEU A 13 -5.12 24.00 2.57
CA LEU A 13 -4.12 23.35 3.41
C LEU A 13 -3.69 21.98 2.85
N LEU A 14 -4.66 21.12 2.50
CA LEU A 14 -4.39 19.79 1.95
C LEU A 14 -3.64 19.87 0.61
N LYS A 15 -3.98 20.83 -0.25
CA LYS A 15 -3.22 21.08 -1.49
C LYS A 15 -1.77 21.47 -1.18
N GLY A 16 -1.55 22.35 -0.21
CA GLY A 16 -0.21 22.75 0.22
C GLY A 16 0.62 21.57 0.73
N ILE A 17 0.02 20.70 1.55
CA ILE A 17 0.65 19.48 2.05
C ILE A 17 1.04 18.56 0.89
N ASN A 18 0.11 18.25 -0.01
CA ASN A 18 0.34 17.34 -1.14
C ASN A 18 1.40 17.86 -2.11
N ASN A 19 1.41 19.17 -2.40
CA ASN A 19 2.42 19.79 -3.26
C ASN A 19 3.80 19.70 -2.63
N SER A 20 3.91 20.01 -1.33
CA SER A 20 5.18 19.91 -0.60
C SER A 20 5.69 18.46 -0.58
N ALA A 21 4.80 17.49 -0.36
CA ALA A 21 5.14 16.07 -0.41
C ALA A 21 5.67 15.67 -1.80
N ALA A 22 5.03 16.12 -2.88
CA ALA A 22 5.46 15.84 -4.24
C ALA A 22 6.84 16.47 -4.56
N GLU A 23 7.12 17.68 -4.09
CA GLU A 23 8.43 18.33 -4.22
C GLU A 23 9.52 17.55 -3.46
N LEU A 24 9.21 17.04 -2.27
CA LEU A 24 10.10 16.18 -1.49
C LEU A 24 10.40 14.87 -2.24
N VAL A 25 9.39 14.23 -2.85
CA VAL A 25 9.59 13.06 -3.71
C VAL A 25 10.52 13.40 -4.88
N GLY A 26 10.26 14.50 -5.59
CA GLY A 26 11.10 14.95 -6.71
C GLY A 26 12.54 15.28 -6.32
N SER A 27 12.77 15.60 -5.04
CA SER A 27 14.08 15.87 -4.47
C SER A 27 14.75 14.64 -3.82
N GLY A 28 14.12 13.46 -3.88
CA GLY A 28 14.63 12.23 -3.27
C GLY A 28 14.51 12.17 -1.73
N LYS A 29 13.79 13.11 -1.12
CA LYS A 29 13.54 13.17 0.33
C LYS A 29 12.31 12.34 0.69
N LEU A 30 12.40 11.04 0.48
CA LEU A 30 11.27 10.12 0.52
C LEU A 30 10.69 9.96 1.93
N GLU A 31 11.53 9.91 2.97
CA GLU A 31 11.07 9.82 4.36
C GLU A 31 10.24 11.05 4.77
N GLU A 32 10.70 12.26 4.43
CA GLU A 32 9.96 13.48 4.68
C GLU A 32 8.68 13.57 3.84
N ALA A 33 8.71 13.07 2.61
CA ALA A 33 7.51 12.99 1.78
C ALA A 33 6.44 12.08 2.41
N VAL A 34 6.83 10.93 2.95
CA VAL A 34 5.92 10.03 3.69
C VAL A 34 5.28 10.76 4.87
N LYS A 35 6.08 11.45 5.70
CA LYS A 35 5.55 12.22 6.84
C LYS A 35 4.53 13.29 6.40
N MET A 36 4.75 13.93 5.26
CA MET A 36 3.81 14.91 4.71
C MET A 36 2.52 14.25 4.21
N TYR A 37 2.60 13.14 3.49
CA TYR A 37 1.41 12.40 3.07
C TYR A 37 0.64 11.82 4.27
N GLU A 38 1.32 11.35 5.33
CA GLU A 38 0.67 10.90 6.57
C GLU A 38 -0.07 12.04 7.27
N LEU A 39 0.54 13.23 7.33
CA LEU A 39 -0.12 14.43 7.85
C LEU A 39 -1.35 14.80 6.99
N GLY A 40 -1.23 14.69 5.67
CA GLY A 40 -2.33 14.88 4.73
C GLY A 40 -3.48 13.91 5.00
N GLU A 41 -3.18 12.61 5.15
CA GLU A 41 -4.16 11.58 5.46
C GLU A 41 -4.87 11.84 6.78
N GLN A 42 -4.13 12.11 7.87
CA GLN A 42 -4.71 12.40 9.18
C GLN A 42 -5.60 13.64 9.15
N THR A 43 -5.17 14.67 8.42
CA THR A 43 -5.96 15.90 8.24
C THR A 43 -7.24 15.59 7.46
N SER A 44 -7.15 14.85 6.37
CA SER A 44 -8.31 14.40 5.58
C SER A 44 -9.30 13.61 6.42
N LEU A 45 -8.84 12.63 7.21
CA LEU A 45 -9.70 11.84 8.09
C LEU A 45 -10.39 12.69 9.16
N LYS A 46 -9.68 13.65 9.76
CA LYS A 46 -10.24 14.57 10.77
C LYS A 46 -11.41 15.41 10.24
N PHE A 47 -11.43 15.67 8.94
CA PHE A 47 -12.47 16.45 8.27
C PHE A 47 -13.41 15.60 7.40
N TYR A 48 -13.41 14.27 7.61
CA TYR A 48 -14.27 13.32 6.87
C TYR A 48 -14.10 13.40 5.33
N TYR A 49 -12.90 13.75 4.86
CA TYR A 49 -12.59 13.85 3.45
C TYR A 49 -11.89 12.57 2.96
N ALA A 50 -12.68 11.53 2.69
CA ALA A 50 -12.20 10.20 2.34
C ALA A 50 -11.27 10.17 1.11
N ASP A 51 -11.61 10.91 0.04
CA ASP A 51 -10.78 10.99 -1.18
C ASP A 51 -9.36 11.46 -0.87
N GLY A 52 -9.22 12.48 -0.03
CA GLY A 52 -7.91 12.99 0.37
C GLY A 52 -7.11 11.95 1.16
N ALA A 53 -7.75 11.24 2.09
CA ALA A 53 -7.10 10.19 2.86
C ALA A 53 -6.63 9.04 1.95
N PHE A 54 -7.50 8.61 1.04
CA PHE A 54 -7.21 7.62 0.01
C PHE A 54 -6.02 8.03 -0.86
N THR A 55 -6.03 9.25 -1.42
CA THR A 55 -4.94 9.74 -2.28
C THR A 55 -3.61 9.81 -1.55
N ASN A 56 -3.60 10.28 -0.30
CA ASN A 56 -2.39 10.32 0.52
C ASN A 56 -1.84 8.91 0.77
N ARG A 57 -2.69 7.96 1.18
CA ARG A 57 -2.31 6.56 1.39
C ARG A 57 -1.76 5.90 0.12
N LEU A 58 -2.36 6.21 -1.03
CA LEU A 58 -1.90 5.76 -2.34
C LEU A 58 -0.48 6.24 -2.65
N TYR A 59 -0.14 7.50 -2.34
CA TYR A 59 1.21 8.01 -2.54
C TYR A 59 2.23 7.42 -1.57
N ILE A 60 1.85 7.18 -0.31
CA ILE A 60 2.70 6.46 0.64
C ILE A 60 3.03 5.05 0.11
N ALA A 61 2.04 4.32 -0.42
CA ALA A 61 2.26 3.01 -1.03
C ALA A 61 3.26 3.08 -2.20
N LYS A 62 3.15 4.10 -3.06
CA LYS A 62 4.07 4.32 -4.18
C LYS A 62 5.49 4.59 -3.71
N ILE A 63 5.67 5.40 -2.66
CA ILE A 63 6.99 5.66 -2.08
C ILE A 63 7.59 4.38 -1.52
N HIS A 64 6.83 3.58 -0.77
CA HIS A 64 7.32 2.30 -0.27
C HIS A 64 7.71 1.33 -1.39
N ILE A 65 7.02 1.35 -2.53
CA ILE A 65 7.45 0.60 -3.72
C ILE A 65 8.79 1.13 -4.27
N MET A 66 8.97 2.45 -4.33
CA MET A 66 10.23 3.07 -4.79
C MET A 66 11.41 2.75 -3.87
N GLU A 67 11.16 2.62 -2.57
CA GLU A 67 12.17 2.26 -1.56
C GLU A 67 12.36 0.75 -1.39
N GLU A 68 11.70 -0.07 -2.22
CA GLU A 68 11.67 -1.54 -2.11
C GLU A 68 11.17 -2.05 -0.74
N ASN A 69 10.44 -1.22 0.00
CA ASN A 69 9.78 -1.57 1.25
C ASN A 69 8.43 -2.23 0.95
N PHE A 70 8.48 -3.42 0.33
CA PHE A 70 7.31 -4.11 -0.21
C PHE A 70 6.28 -4.52 0.84
N GLU A 71 6.72 -4.78 2.08
CA GLU A 71 5.80 -5.10 3.17
C GLU A 71 4.95 -3.89 3.56
N ALA A 72 5.57 -2.72 3.73
CA ALA A 72 4.86 -1.48 4.03
C ALA A 72 3.98 -1.03 2.86
N ALA A 73 4.42 -1.26 1.61
CA ALA A 73 3.59 -1.04 0.45
C ALA A 73 2.32 -1.92 0.46
N ALA A 74 2.45 -3.21 0.78
CA ALA A 74 1.32 -4.13 0.87
C ALA A 74 0.35 -3.74 2.02
N ASP A 75 0.87 -3.32 3.18
CA ASP A 75 0.06 -2.77 4.27
C ASP A 75 -0.74 -1.54 3.84
N CYS A 76 -0.16 -0.69 3.00
CA CYS A 76 -0.90 0.45 2.47
C CYS A 76 -2.02 0.02 1.51
N LEU A 77 -1.82 -1.02 0.69
CA LEU A 77 -2.86 -1.56 -0.19
C LEU A 77 -4.05 -2.10 0.61
N ASP A 78 -3.81 -2.84 1.68
CA ASP A 78 -4.86 -3.36 2.55
C ASP A 78 -5.72 -2.24 3.13
N ARG A 79 -5.06 -1.17 3.60
CA ARG A 79 -5.75 0.01 4.12
C ARG A 79 -6.50 0.82 3.06
N LEU A 80 -6.08 0.76 1.79
CA LEU A 80 -6.84 1.43 0.72
C LEU A 80 -8.24 0.86 0.55
N SER A 81 -8.47 -0.41 0.92
CA SER A 81 -9.79 -1.03 0.90
C SER A 81 -10.75 -0.50 1.98
N GLU A 82 -10.23 0.19 3.01
CA GLU A 82 -11.03 0.75 4.10
C GLU A 82 -11.71 2.08 3.74
N TYR A 83 -11.27 2.75 2.67
CA TYR A 83 -11.87 4.00 2.19
C TYR A 83 -13.10 3.69 1.32
N ASP A 84 -14.16 3.27 1.99
CA ASP A 84 -15.46 2.91 1.43
C ASP A 84 -16.19 4.19 0.97
N SER A 85 -16.03 4.62 -0.29
CA SER A 85 -16.96 5.52 -1.03
C SER A 85 -16.45 6.19 -2.31
N VAL A 86 -15.20 5.99 -2.75
CA VAL A 86 -14.70 6.81 -3.86
C VAL A 86 -15.17 6.28 -5.23
N GLN A 87 -16.36 6.72 -5.68
CA GLN A 87 -16.94 6.39 -7.00
C GLN A 87 -16.01 6.72 -8.19
N ASN A 88 -15.04 7.62 -8.00
CA ASN A 88 -14.04 7.96 -9.01
C ASN A 88 -12.67 7.28 -8.81
N ALA A 89 -12.42 6.64 -7.66
CA ALA A 89 -11.14 5.96 -7.40
C ALA A 89 -11.13 4.54 -7.94
N GLU A 90 -12.27 3.91 -8.26
CA GLU A 90 -12.28 2.52 -8.72
C GLU A 90 -11.32 2.28 -9.89
N ARG A 91 -11.23 3.24 -10.83
CA ARG A 91 -10.32 3.12 -11.98
C ARG A 91 -8.85 3.34 -11.60
N GLU A 92 -8.53 4.39 -10.85
CA GLU A 92 -7.15 4.68 -10.43
C GLU A 92 -6.63 3.61 -9.47
N LEU A 93 -7.47 3.17 -8.55
CA LEU A 93 -7.22 2.08 -7.62
C LEU A 93 -7.05 0.76 -8.36
N ALA A 94 -7.88 0.43 -9.35
CA ALA A 94 -7.69 -0.79 -10.15
C ALA A 94 -6.40 -0.77 -10.98
N ILE A 95 -6.02 0.38 -11.54
CA ILE A 95 -4.73 0.55 -12.22
C ILE A 95 -3.59 0.34 -11.23
N PHE A 96 -3.67 0.99 -10.07
CA PHE A 96 -2.63 0.89 -9.05
C PHE A 96 -2.52 -0.53 -8.48
N TYR A 97 -3.62 -1.20 -8.14
CA TYR A 97 -3.62 -2.59 -7.69
C TYR A 97 -2.99 -3.52 -8.73
N LYS A 98 -3.24 -3.28 -10.01
CA LYS A 98 -2.62 -4.06 -11.08
C LYS A 98 -1.10 -3.84 -11.13
N GLU A 99 -0.64 -2.61 -11.02
CA GLU A 99 0.79 -2.27 -11.07
C GLU A 99 1.52 -2.73 -9.79
N ALA A 100 1.03 -2.32 -8.63
CA ALA A 100 1.57 -2.69 -7.33
C ALA A 100 1.51 -4.20 -7.12
N GLY A 101 0.39 -4.86 -7.44
CA GLY A 101 0.25 -6.30 -7.31
C GLY A 101 1.27 -7.08 -8.14
N MET A 102 1.66 -6.58 -9.33
CA MET A 102 2.72 -7.20 -10.13
C MET A 102 4.12 -7.00 -9.55
N ILE A 103 4.41 -5.80 -9.04
CA ILE A 103 5.70 -5.49 -8.40
C ILE A 103 5.87 -6.33 -7.14
N LEU A 104 4.84 -6.36 -6.29
CA LEU A 104 4.84 -7.10 -5.04
C LEU A 104 4.85 -8.62 -5.28
N LEU A 105 4.19 -9.12 -6.33
CA LEU A 105 4.30 -10.52 -6.73
C LEU A 105 5.74 -10.88 -7.09
N LYS A 106 6.41 -10.03 -7.87
CA LYS A 106 7.83 -10.24 -8.23
C LYS A 106 8.72 -10.23 -6.98
N ALA A 107 8.52 -9.27 -6.08
CA ALA A 107 9.24 -9.21 -4.82
C ALA A 107 9.04 -10.46 -3.96
N GLY A 108 7.82 -10.99 -3.89
CA GLY A 108 7.53 -12.21 -3.13
C GLY A 108 8.24 -13.44 -3.71
N MET A 109 8.29 -13.54 -5.04
CA MET A 109 9.04 -14.60 -5.73
C MET A 109 10.56 -14.48 -5.49
N GLU A 110 11.10 -13.26 -5.47
CA GLU A 110 12.51 -13.00 -5.16
C GLU A 110 12.83 -13.35 -3.69
N MET A 111 11.95 -13.00 -2.75
CA MET A 111 12.06 -13.40 -1.35
C MET A 111 12.05 -14.92 -1.19
N GLU A 112 11.16 -15.63 -1.89
CA GLU A 112 11.13 -17.09 -1.87
C GLU A 112 12.44 -17.68 -2.41
N ALA A 113 12.93 -17.19 -3.55
CA ALA A 113 14.18 -17.64 -4.16
C ALA A 113 15.40 -17.40 -3.25
N ALA A 114 15.37 -16.33 -2.46
CA ALA A 114 16.39 -16.00 -1.46
C ALA A 114 16.25 -16.82 -0.15
N GLY A 115 15.22 -17.67 -0.03
CA GLY A 115 14.96 -18.48 1.16
C GLY A 115 14.19 -17.75 2.28
N ASN A 116 13.74 -16.51 2.06
CA ASN A 116 12.86 -15.81 2.99
C ASN A 116 11.39 -16.24 2.79
N LEU A 117 11.11 -17.48 3.18
CA LEU A 117 9.80 -18.10 2.96
C LEU A 117 8.67 -17.40 3.76
N THR A 118 8.97 -16.90 4.95
CA THR A 118 7.99 -16.17 5.78
C THR A 118 7.62 -14.82 5.17
N GLY A 119 8.60 -14.07 4.67
CA GLY A 119 8.36 -12.81 3.97
C GLY A 119 7.57 -13.02 2.67
N ALA A 120 7.97 -13.99 1.85
CA ALA A 120 7.26 -14.36 0.64
C ALA A 120 5.80 -14.75 0.90
N LEU A 121 5.57 -15.60 1.91
CA LEU A 121 4.23 -16.02 2.32
C LEU A 121 3.35 -14.83 2.71
N ARG A 122 3.85 -13.96 3.60
CA ARG A 122 3.10 -12.77 4.04
C ARG A 122 2.77 -11.86 2.87
N LEU A 123 3.71 -11.65 1.96
CA LEU A 123 3.46 -10.79 0.80
C LEU A 123 2.40 -11.40 -0.13
N PHE A 124 2.48 -12.71 -0.40
CA PHE A 124 1.50 -13.42 -1.21
C PHE A 124 0.08 -13.37 -0.62
N GLU A 125 -0.06 -13.56 0.70
CA GLU A 125 -1.36 -13.47 1.38
C GLU A 125 -1.98 -12.08 1.24
N LYS A 126 -1.18 -11.01 1.37
CA LYS A 126 -1.67 -9.63 1.23
C LYS A 126 -2.05 -9.27 -0.20
N ILE A 127 -1.28 -9.73 -1.19
CA ILE A 127 -1.50 -9.28 -2.57
C ILE A 127 -2.57 -10.10 -3.31
N GLN A 128 -2.85 -11.32 -2.87
CA GLN A 128 -3.78 -12.23 -3.54
C GLN A 128 -5.12 -11.58 -3.92
N PRO A 129 -5.78 -10.78 -3.04
CA PRO A 129 -7.06 -10.13 -3.36
C PRO A 129 -6.98 -9.11 -4.51
N TYR A 130 -5.79 -8.55 -4.77
CA TYR A 130 -5.57 -7.51 -5.77
C TYR A 130 -5.12 -8.05 -7.13
N LEU A 131 -4.94 -9.37 -7.24
CA LEU A 131 -4.54 -10.02 -8.47
C LEU A 131 -5.76 -10.41 -9.33
N ASN A 132 -5.55 -10.49 -10.64
CA ASN A 132 -6.56 -11.12 -11.51
C ASN A 132 -6.70 -12.61 -11.16
N LYS A 133 -7.87 -13.19 -11.45
CA LYS A 133 -8.21 -14.58 -11.13
C LYS A 133 -7.10 -15.59 -11.43
N LYS A 134 -6.56 -15.56 -12.66
CA LYS A 134 -5.51 -16.51 -13.08
C LYS A 134 -4.27 -16.44 -12.18
N ARG A 135 -3.87 -15.24 -11.76
CA ARG A 135 -2.71 -15.05 -10.87
C ARG A 135 -3.06 -15.37 -9.42
N ALA A 136 -4.25 -14.97 -8.97
CA ALA A 136 -4.74 -15.32 -7.63
C ALA A 136 -4.78 -16.84 -7.41
N ASP A 137 -5.26 -17.61 -8.39
CA ASP A 137 -5.31 -19.08 -8.33
C ASP A 137 -3.91 -19.73 -8.25
N VAL A 138 -2.89 -19.10 -8.85
CA VAL A 138 -1.50 -19.57 -8.78
C VAL A 138 -0.88 -19.22 -7.43
N VAL A 139 -1.08 -17.97 -6.98
CA VAL A 139 -0.59 -17.49 -5.69
C VAL A 139 -1.23 -18.26 -4.54
N GLU A 140 -2.50 -18.64 -4.63
CA GLU A 140 -3.17 -19.48 -3.63
C GLU A 140 -2.46 -20.83 -3.42
N LYS A 141 -2.08 -21.48 -4.52
CA LYS A 141 -1.34 -22.74 -4.46
C LYS A 141 0.04 -22.55 -3.84
N GLU A 142 0.71 -21.45 -4.18
CA GLU A 142 2.00 -21.11 -3.59
C GLU A 142 1.90 -20.84 -2.09
N ILE A 143 0.87 -20.09 -1.64
CA ILE A 143 0.58 -19.87 -0.22
C ILE A 143 0.42 -21.21 0.51
N ILE A 144 -0.33 -22.17 -0.05
CA ILE A 144 -0.51 -23.51 0.54
C ILE A 144 0.84 -24.24 0.67
N MET A 145 1.67 -24.22 -0.38
CA MET A 145 2.99 -24.86 -0.37
C MET A 145 3.94 -24.20 0.62
N LEU A 146 3.99 -22.86 0.65
CA LEU A 146 4.82 -22.10 1.59
C LEU A 146 4.38 -22.32 3.04
N LYS A 147 3.09 -22.38 3.33
CA LYS A 147 2.58 -22.72 4.68
C LYS A 147 3.11 -24.08 5.14
N ALA A 148 3.12 -25.07 4.26
CA ALA A 148 3.68 -26.38 4.58
C ALA A 148 5.20 -26.33 4.82
N LYS A 149 5.96 -25.60 3.98
CA LYS A 149 7.42 -25.43 4.13
C LYS A 149 7.78 -24.69 5.43
N VAL A 150 7.10 -23.57 5.71
CA VAL A 150 7.30 -22.76 6.92
C VAL A 150 6.93 -23.57 8.18
N GLY A 151 5.80 -24.28 8.16
CA GLY A 151 5.39 -25.15 9.27
C GLY A 151 6.34 -26.33 9.52
N ALA A 152 6.89 -26.93 8.46
CA ALA A 152 7.88 -28.01 8.58
C ALA A 152 9.23 -27.54 9.13
N GLY A 153 9.64 -26.29 8.86
CA GLY A 153 10.87 -25.70 9.38
C GLY A 153 10.88 -25.50 10.90
N VAL A 154 9.71 -25.38 11.54
CA VAL A 154 9.59 -25.26 13.01
C VAL A 154 9.80 -26.61 13.72
N GLY A 155 9.60 -27.73 13.03
CA GLY A 155 9.74 -29.08 13.59
C GLY A 155 11.16 -29.67 13.53
N ALA A 156 12.09 -29.06 12.80
CA ALA A 156 13.42 -29.63 12.53
C ALA A 156 14.51 -29.21 13.54
N ASN A 157 14.22 -28.29 14.47
CA ASN A 157 15.16 -27.83 15.50
C ASN A 157 14.84 -28.33 16.92
N SER A 158 13.98 -29.34 17.04
CA SER A 158 13.65 -29.99 18.31
C SER A 158 13.97 -31.48 18.21
N THR A 159 15.25 -31.84 18.30
CA THR A 159 15.69 -33.17 18.74
C THR A 159 17.08 -33.10 19.35
#